data_AF-A0A661KPS6-F1
#
_entry.id   AF-A0A661KPS6-F1
#
_cell.length_a   1.000
_cell.length_b   1.000
_cell.length_c   1.000
_cell.angle_alpha   90.00
_cell.angle_beta   90.00
_cell.angle_gamma   90.00
#
_symmetry.space_group_name_H-M   'P 1'
#
loop_
_entity.id
_entity.type
_entity.pdbx_description
1 polymer ?
#
loop_
_entity_poly.entity_id
_entity_poly.type
_entity_poly.pdbx_seq_one_letter_code
_entity_poly.pdbx_strand_id
1 'polypeptide(L)'
;MILKRSIFLFTVFLLILVLKSVFSFSNQKIGKVKFVYDGDTILLDSGEKVRYLGINAPELDHEGKRHQFMALEAMRFNIRMVKGKLVRLEFDREKRDRYGRLLAYVYLVE
;
A
#
# COMPACT_ATOMS: atom_id res chain seq x y z
N MET A 1 3.43 -2.60 50.28
CA MET A 1 2.60 -3.36 49.31
C MET A 1 2.10 -2.50 48.15
N ILE A 2 1.61 -1.28 48.39
CA ILE A 2 1.02 -0.38 47.38
C ILE A 2 2.04 0.07 46.31
N LEU A 3 3.27 0.41 46.70
CA LEU A 3 4.31 0.87 45.78
C LEU A 3 4.78 -0.22 44.81
N LYS A 4 5.03 -1.45 45.30
CA LYS A 4 5.41 -2.59 44.46
C LYS A 4 4.30 -2.97 43.46
N ARG A 5 3.03 -2.84 43.86
CA ARG A 5 1.86 -3.09 42.99
C ARG A 5 1.73 -2.01 41.91
N SER A 6 2.01 -0.74 42.24
CA SER A 6 2.01 0.36 41.25
C SER A 6 3.15 0.23 40.25
N ILE A 7 4.37 -0.13 40.70
CA ILE A 7 5.51 -0.38 39.82
C ILE A 7 5.20 -1.54 38.86
N PHE A 8 4.63 -2.64 39.37
CA PHE A 8 4.23 -3.77 38.55
C PHE A 8 3.21 -3.37 37.47
N LEU A 9 2.14 -2.64 37.84
CA LEU A 9 1.14 -2.17 36.88
C LEU A 9 1.73 -1.24 35.81
N PHE A 10 2.62 -0.32 36.21
CA PHE A 10 3.30 0.57 35.28
C PHE A 10 4.20 -0.21 34.30
N THR A 11 4.96 -1.20 34.80
CA THR A 11 5.80 -2.04 33.93
C THR A 11 4.99 -2.88 32.95
N VAL A 12 3.83 -3.41 33.36
CA VAL A 12 2.92 -4.15 32.46
C VAL A 12 2.33 -3.22 31.40
N PHE A 13 1.92 -2.00 31.77
CA PHE A 13 1.43 -1.02 30.81
C PHE A 13 2.50 -0.63 29.79
N LEU A 14 3.74 -0.38 30.24
CA LEU A 14 4.87 -0.07 29.37
C LEU A 14 5.15 -1.23 28.40
N LEU A 15 5.11 -2.47 28.89
CA LEU A 15 5.28 -3.68 28.07
C LEU A 15 4.20 -3.80 26.99
N ILE A 16 2.93 -3.50 27.32
CA ILE A 16 1.82 -3.51 26.36
C ILE A 16 2.02 -2.45 25.27
N LEU A 17 2.51 -1.25 25.62
CA LEU A 17 2.82 -0.20 24.64
C LEU A 17 3.93 -0.64 23.68
N VAL A 18 5.00 -1.24 24.20
CA VAL A 18 6.11 -1.77 23.40
C VAL A 18 5.60 -2.87 22.45
N LEU A 19 4.82 -3.83 22.95
CA LEU A 19 4.25 -4.91 22.15
C LEU A 19 3.36 -4.39 21.01
N LYS A 20 2.52 -3.36 21.27
CA LYS A 20 1.71 -2.73 20.23
C LYS A 20 2.55 -2.07 19.14
N SER A 21 3.65 -1.40 19.51
CA SER A 21 4.53 -0.74 18.54
C SER A 21 5.22 -1.74 17.59
N VAL A 22 5.72 -2.86 18.14
CA VAL A 22 6.37 -3.92 17.37
C VAL A 22 5.38 -4.57 16.39
N PHE A 23 4.15 -4.82 16.85
CA PHE A 23 3.11 -5.39 15.99
C PHE A 23 2.69 -4.46 14.85
N SER A 24 2.63 -3.15 15.10
CA SER A 24 2.31 -2.16 14.07
C SER A 24 3.38 -2.08 12.98
N PHE A 25 4.66 -2.14 13.37
CA PHE A 25 5.79 -2.16 12.41
C PHE A 25 5.77 -3.40 11.52
N SER A 26 5.45 -4.57 12.07
CA SER A 26 5.31 -5.82 11.30
C SER A 26 4.20 -5.79 10.25
N ASN A 27 3.24 -4.88 10.34
CA ASN A 27 2.10 -4.81 9.41
C ASN A 27 2.37 -3.94 8.16
N GLN A 28 3.56 -3.35 8.02
CA GLN A 28 3.90 -2.63 6.80
C GLN A 28 4.05 -3.62 5.63
N LYS A 29 3.13 -3.52 4.66
CA LYS A 29 3.18 -4.39 3.48
C LYS A 29 4.06 -3.73 2.42
N ILE A 30 5.26 -4.28 2.23
CA ILE A 30 6.21 -3.86 1.19
C ILE A 30 6.14 -4.85 0.03
N GLY A 31 6.30 -4.36 -1.20
CA GLY A 31 6.41 -5.22 -2.38
C GLY A 31 7.17 -4.55 -3.53
N LYS A 32 7.77 -5.35 -4.40
CA LYS A 32 8.46 -4.85 -5.60
C LYS A 32 7.47 -4.71 -6.74
N VAL A 33 7.48 -3.57 -7.44
CA VAL A 33 6.60 -3.36 -8.59
C VAL A 33 7.09 -4.18 -9.78
N LYS A 34 6.32 -5.21 -10.13
CA LYS A 34 6.54 -6.07 -11.29
C LYS A 34 5.96 -5.50 -12.58
N PHE A 35 4.78 -4.87 -12.55
CA PHE A 35 4.11 -4.33 -13.74
C PHE A 35 3.26 -3.10 -13.39
N VAL A 36 2.96 -2.27 -14.40
CA VAL A 36 2.12 -1.07 -14.28
C VAL A 36 1.05 -1.18 -15.36
N TYR A 37 -0.22 -1.24 -14.93
CA TYR A 37 -1.35 -1.37 -15.85
C TYR A 37 -1.74 -0.02 -16.45
N ASP A 38 -1.79 1.03 -15.63
CA ASP A 38 -2.22 2.37 -16.01
C ASP A 38 -1.61 3.42 -15.04
N GLY A 39 -2.20 4.62 -14.97
CA GLY A 39 -1.72 5.70 -14.11
C GLY A 39 -1.94 5.49 -12.60
N ASP A 40 -2.76 4.53 -12.18
CA ASP A 40 -3.09 4.29 -10.77
C ASP A 40 -3.10 2.82 -10.33
N THR A 41 -2.83 1.87 -11.24
CA THR A 41 -2.88 0.44 -10.96
C THR A 41 -1.56 -0.27 -11.29
N ILE A 42 -1.04 -1.03 -10.32
CA ILE A 42 0.22 -1.78 -10.43
C ILE A 42 0.06 -3.25 -10.05
N LEU A 43 1.04 -4.07 -10.47
CA LEU A 43 1.21 -5.46 -10.06
C LEU A 43 2.50 -5.59 -9.26
N LEU A 44 2.41 -6.20 -8.07
CA LEU A 44 3.58 -6.57 -7.28
C LEU A 44 4.15 -7.92 -7.72
N ASP A 45 5.41 -8.17 -7.38
CA ASP A 45 6.10 -9.45 -7.59
C ASP A 45 5.39 -10.63 -6.92
N SER A 46 4.72 -10.38 -5.80
CA SER A 46 3.83 -11.32 -5.10
C SER A 46 2.58 -11.73 -5.89
N GLY A 47 2.27 -11.06 -7.01
CA GLY A 47 1.08 -11.28 -7.82
C GLY A 47 -0.13 -10.43 -7.40
N GLU A 48 -0.01 -9.66 -6.32
CA GLU A 48 -1.07 -8.75 -5.87
C GLU A 48 -1.20 -7.54 -6.81
N LYS A 49 -2.43 -7.26 -7.27
CA LYS A 49 -2.77 -6.02 -7.95
C LYS A 49 -3.09 -4.95 -6.91
N VAL A 50 -2.56 -3.76 -7.08
CA VAL A 50 -2.80 -2.61 -6.19
C VAL A 50 -3.36 -1.46 -7.01
N ARG A 51 -4.51 -0.92 -6.60
CA ARG A 51 -5.07 0.34 -7.08
C ARG A 51 -4.80 1.44 -6.07
N TYR A 52 -4.36 2.59 -6.55
CA TYR A 52 -4.03 3.73 -5.70
C TYR A 52 -5.31 4.35 -5.13
N LEU A 53 -5.32 4.60 -3.83
CA LEU A 53 -6.36 5.38 -3.19
C LEU A 53 -6.16 6.87 -3.46
N GLY A 54 -7.25 7.59 -3.69
CA GLY A 54 -7.25 9.04 -3.93
C GLY A 54 -6.86 9.47 -5.36
N ILE A 55 -6.61 8.51 -6.27
CA ILE A 55 -6.26 8.77 -7.66
C ILE A 55 -7.23 8.00 -8.57
N ASN A 56 -7.72 8.67 -9.61
CA ASN A 56 -8.48 8.04 -10.69
C ASN A 56 -7.86 8.47 -12.02
N ALA A 57 -6.93 7.67 -12.52
CA ALA A 57 -6.22 7.97 -13.76
C ALA A 57 -7.08 7.64 -15.00
N PRO A 58 -6.82 8.28 -16.16
CA PRO A 58 -7.46 7.87 -17.40
C PRO A 58 -7.11 6.42 -17.74
N GLU A 59 -8.14 5.64 -18.04
CA GLU A 59 -8.04 4.19 -18.24
C GLU A 59 -7.49 3.85 -19.63
N LEU A 60 -6.64 2.82 -19.68
CA LEU A 60 -6.21 2.20 -20.92
C LEU A 60 -7.26 1.20 -21.37
N ASP A 61 -7.78 1.40 -22.58
CA ASP A 61 -8.60 0.36 -23.20
C ASP A 61 -7.77 -0.89 -23.51
N HIS A 62 -8.26 -2.05 -23.07
CA HIS A 62 -7.66 -3.37 -23.28
C HIS A 62 -8.44 -4.24 -24.28
N GLU A 63 -9.57 -3.75 -24.80
CA GLU A 63 -10.48 -4.48 -25.70
C GLU A 63 -10.38 -4.00 -27.16
N GLY A 64 -9.39 -3.17 -27.48
CA GLY A 64 -9.10 -2.71 -28.84
C GLY A 64 -9.89 -1.48 -29.29
N LYS A 65 -10.52 -0.76 -28.37
CA LYS A 65 -11.10 0.57 -28.63
C LYS A 65 -10.06 1.67 -28.36
N ARG A 66 -10.51 2.93 -28.38
CA ARG A 66 -9.65 4.09 -28.15
C ARG A 66 -9.44 4.31 -26.66
N HIS A 67 -8.18 4.44 -26.23
CA HIS A 67 -7.85 4.82 -24.85
C HIS A 67 -8.46 6.17 -24.47
N GLN A 68 -8.65 6.40 -23.17
CA GLN A 68 -9.03 7.71 -22.68
C GLN A 68 -7.92 8.74 -22.97
N PHE A 69 -8.31 10.02 -23.09
CA PHE A 69 -7.36 11.10 -23.29
C PHE A 69 -6.33 11.11 -22.15
N MET A 70 -5.04 11.13 -22.50
CA MET A 70 -3.89 11.09 -21.59
C MET A 70 -3.60 9.75 -20.85
N ALA A 71 -4.29 8.65 -21.19
CA ALA A 71 -4.07 7.36 -20.51
C ALA A 71 -2.64 6.82 -20.69
N LEU A 72 -2.07 6.97 -21.89
CA LEU A 72 -0.70 6.52 -22.17
C LEU A 72 0.34 7.36 -21.43
N GLU A 73 0.11 8.66 -21.30
CA GLU A 73 0.96 9.61 -20.60
C GLU A 73 0.95 9.33 -19.09
N ALA A 74 -0.22 9.10 -18.52
CA ALA A 74 -0.40 8.72 -17.11
C ALA A 74 0.31 7.39 -16.80
N MET A 75 0.09 6.36 -17.61
CA MET A 75 0.79 5.07 -17.46
C MET A 75 2.32 5.25 -17.56
N ARG A 76 2.82 5.98 -18.57
CA ARG A 76 4.26 6.20 -18.73
C ARG A 76 4.86 6.97 -17.56
N PHE A 77 4.14 7.93 -17.01
CA PHE A 77 4.56 8.63 -15.79
C PHE A 77 4.69 7.66 -14.63
N ASN A 78 3.66 6.84 -14.39
CA ASN A 78 3.67 5.87 -13.30
C ASN A 78 4.80 4.83 -13.47
N ILE A 79 5.03 4.32 -14.69
CA ILE A 79 6.15 3.44 -15.01
C ILE A 79 7.49 4.06 -14.57
N ARG A 80 7.77 5.31 -14.95
CA ARG A 80 9.03 5.99 -14.58
C ARG A 80 9.16 6.13 -13.07
N MET A 81 8.05 6.36 -12.37
CA MET A 81 8.04 6.55 -10.93
C MET A 81 8.32 5.26 -10.17
N VAL A 82 7.65 4.16 -10.52
CA VAL A 82 7.54 3.00 -9.61
C VAL A 82 8.04 1.66 -10.18
N LYS A 83 8.16 1.49 -11.49
CA LYS A 83 8.50 0.17 -12.09
C LYS A 83 9.84 -0.34 -11.56
N GLY A 84 9.84 -1.58 -11.05
CA GLY A 84 11.04 -2.24 -10.54
C GLY A 84 11.49 -1.78 -9.15
N LYS A 85 10.85 -0.77 -8.56
CA LYS A 85 11.17 -0.26 -7.22
C LYS A 85 10.38 -0.97 -6.13
N LEU A 86 10.85 -0.87 -4.89
CA LEU A 86 10.10 -1.29 -3.70
C LEU A 86 9.12 -0.19 -3.31
N VAL A 87 7.89 -0.60 -3.01
CA VAL A 87 6.84 0.29 -2.51
C VAL A 87 6.29 -0.22 -1.19
N ARG A 88 6.00 0.70 -0.28
CA ARG A 88 5.23 0.47 0.93
C ARG A 88 3.77 0.79 0.65
N LEU A 89 2.89 -0.13 1.03
CA LEU A 89 1.45 0.03 0.94
C LEU A 89 0.89 0.50 2.28
N GLU A 90 0.06 1.53 2.22
CA GLU A 90 -0.71 2.04 3.36
C GLU A 90 -2.20 1.92 3.06
N PHE A 91 -2.90 1.13 3.88
CA PHE A 91 -4.30 0.78 3.66
C PHE A 91 -5.24 1.72 4.41
N ASP A 92 -6.42 1.94 3.83
CA ASP A 92 -7.57 2.48 4.56
C ASP A 92 -8.43 1.33 5.15
N ARG A 93 -9.63 1.64 5.64
CA ARG A 93 -10.60 0.68 6.20
C ARG A 93 -10.90 -0.47 5.23
N GLU A 94 -11.16 -0.14 3.97
CA GLU A 94 -11.40 -1.12 2.92
C GLU A 94 -10.10 -1.47 2.23
N LYS A 95 -9.69 -2.75 2.34
CA LYS A 95 -8.41 -3.22 1.80
C LYS A 95 -8.50 -3.72 0.36
N ARG A 96 -9.69 -4.13 -0.09
CA ARG A 96 -9.89 -4.68 -1.43
C ARG A 96 -11.17 -4.14 -2.05
N ASP A 97 -11.13 -3.94 -3.36
CA ASP A 97 -12.32 -3.68 -4.14
C ASP A 97 -13.00 -4.97 -4.61
N ARG A 98 -14.15 -4.83 -5.27
CA ARG A 98 -14.93 -5.93 -5.86
C ARG A 98 -14.19 -6.74 -6.94
N TYR A 99 -13.09 -6.21 -7.49
CA TYR A 99 -12.26 -6.89 -8.50
C TYR A 99 -11.07 -7.63 -7.86
N GLY A 100 -10.97 -7.62 -6.53
CA GLY A 100 -9.92 -8.27 -5.77
C GLY A 100 -8.61 -7.49 -5.70
N ARG A 101 -8.56 -6.25 -6.23
CA ARG A 101 -7.36 -5.40 -6.15
C ARG A 101 -7.21 -4.90 -4.72
N LEU A 102 -5.97 -4.85 -4.23
CA LEU A 102 -5.66 -4.12 -3.00
C LEU A 102 -5.89 -2.61 -3.21
N LEU A 103 -6.44 -1.95 -2.21
CA LEU A 103 -6.64 -0.50 -2.17
C LEU A 103 -5.61 0.11 -1.22
N ALA A 104 -4.69 0.92 -1.72
CA ALA A 104 -3.63 1.49 -0.88
C ALA A 104 -3.14 2.85 -1.38
N TYR A 105 -2.67 3.68 -0.45
CA TYR A 105 -1.70 4.73 -0.77
C TYR A 105 -0.33 4.08 -0.94
N VAL A 106 0.41 4.49 -1.97
CA VAL A 106 1.66 3.84 -2.40
C VAL A 106 2.82 4.80 -2.25
N TYR A 107 3.80 4.40 -1.44
CA TYR A 107 4.99 5.19 -1.15
C TYR A 107 6.23 4.44 -1.64
N LEU A 108 7.16 5.15 -2.28
CA LEU A 108 8.50 4.60 -2.54
C LEU A 108 9.21 4.39 -1.19
N VAL A 109 9.91 3.26 -1.07
CA VAL A 109 10.64 2.94 0.17
C VAL A 109 11.95 3.73 0.30
N GLU A 110 12.50 4.21 -0.83
CA GLU A 110 13.86 4.76 -0.99
C GLU A 110 14.98 3.88 -0.39
#